data_AF-A0A1B6KSE0-F1
#
_entry.id   AF-A0A1B6KSE0-F1
#
_cell.length_a   1.000
_cell.length_b   1.000
_cell.length_c   1.000
_cell.angle_alpha   90.00
_cell.angle_beta   90.00
_cell.angle_gamma   90.00
#
_symmetry.space_group_name_H-M   'P 1'
#
loop_
_entity.id
_entity.type
_entity.pdbx_description
1 polymer ?
#
loop_
_entity_poly.entity_id
_entity_poly.type
_entity_poly.pdbx_seq_one_letter_code
_entity_poly.pdbx_strand_id
1 'polypeptide(L)'
;MPLDRSADTRIAVLKNINPDMRQFEALDKLSVSPLLDVICDPKMNNQPLPHVDLQRNLHPHIAHLNPSQKKAVVTVANACLTQSNAIHLIHGPPGCGKSEVIIGLILQMWLAKRRGEGSMRILLCAPSNAAIDDIFVRLINFRQNKLTKCAKYNMVRIGRSENKNVSGLTLDSIVERELQKHRNIQDNEEERKMELSHLEAKKNQLEYQKKHPGLKGGDEDYLITLQEKLTATERAIEDLKSGRVKKLEGRELREKKRELEVHILENAHIIATTLSSCFNSQMAHALSLRKLNLSCCIVDEATQCIEPDTLIPLMLGVNNLVLVGDPQQLPATVLSQKAKLFGLERSLFARHQQWWLKQPRDAANNHCHFLNTQYRMHPAIAQWPSEYFYRKEVLSHESLESRSAQFPLQPYVVLSHERSQSQDECNYHEGVMVVNLVRKIRESNLFESTTTIGIITPYNRQKDLIKKKLGSKQNVEVGSVDSYQGRERDIIIFSCVRTEGVGFMSGVERLNVALTRARQSLIIVGNFKSLEKDTTWASLLNNAKERRVHRYVSSSQELLSEVIKPEWADRIR
;
A
#
# COMPACT_ATOMS: atom_id res chain seq x y z
N MET A 1 -53.37 21.69 4.09
CA MET A 1 -53.62 20.35 3.54
C MET A 1 -52.64 19.37 4.16
N PRO A 2 -53.10 18.31 4.84
CA PRO A 2 -52.22 17.25 5.32
C PRO A 2 -51.74 16.44 4.12
N LEU A 3 -50.42 16.19 4.05
CA LEU A 3 -49.81 15.32 3.04
C LEU A 3 -50.44 13.93 3.13
N ASP A 4 -51.02 13.49 2.01
CA ASP A 4 -51.62 12.17 1.84
C ASP A 4 -50.55 11.08 2.07
N ARG A 5 -50.77 10.24 3.10
CA ARG A 5 -49.86 9.14 3.50
C ARG A 5 -50.06 7.87 2.65
N SER A 6 -50.85 7.91 1.58
CA SER A 6 -51.19 6.74 0.75
C SER A 6 -50.22 6.46 -0.41
N ALA A 7 -49.22 7.30 -0.65
CA ALA A 7 -48.21 7.06 -1.68
C ALA A 7 -47.01 6.27 -1.10
N ASP A 8 -46.90 4.99 -1.47
CA ASP A 8 -45.74 4.13 -1.19
C ASP A 8 -44.45 4.74 -1.76
N THR A 9 -43.79 5.57 -0.97
CA THR A 9 -42.53 6.21 -1.37
C THR A 9 -41.39 5.21 -1.24
N ARG A 10 -40.87 4.74 -2.38
CA ARG A 10 -39.68 3.88 -2.42
C ARG A 10 -38.42 4.74 -2.43
N ILE A 11 -37.65 4.66 -1.34
CA ILE A 11 -36.35 5.31 -1.22
C ILE A 11 -35.26 4.29 -1.54
N ALA A 12 -34.38 4.61 -2.49
CA ALA A 12 -33.21 3.80 -2.83
C ALA A 12 -31.94 4.65 -2.79
N VAL A 13 -30.88 4.13 -2.16
CA VAL A 13 -29.58 4.79 -2.13
C VAL A 13 -28.85 4.52 -3.46
N LEU A 14 -28.57 5.58 -4.22
CA LEU A 14 -27.86 5.47 -5.50
C LEU A 14 -26.33 5.38 -5.31
N LYS A 15 -25.74 6.39 -4.66
CA LYS A 15 -24.29 6.49 -4.44
C LYS A 15 -23.98 7.44 -3.29
N ASN A 16 -22.90 7.17 -2.56
CA ASN A 16 -22.26 8.16 -1.69
C ASN A 16 -21.36 9.08 -2.52
N ILE A 17 -21.71 10.36 -2.63
CA ILE A 17 -20.98 11.35 -3.44
C ILE A 17 -19.82 12.02 -2.72
N ASN A 18 -19.65 11.80 -1.41
CA ASN A 18 -18.58 12.46 -0.63
C ASN A 18 -17.16 12.24 -1.20
N PRO A 19 -16.78 11.05 -1.69
CA PRO A 19 -15.48 10.87 -2.33
C PRO A 19 -15.32 11.74 -3.58
N ASP A 20 -16.34 11.83 -4.43
CA ASP A 20 -16.30 12.65 -5.64
C ASP A 20 -16.23 14.13 -5.29
N MET A 21 -17.02 14.58 -4.29
CA MET A 21 -17.00 15.96 -3.81
C MET A 21 -15.62 16.38 -3.31
N ARG A 22 -14.90 15.50 -2.59
CA ARG A 22 -13.52 15.78 -2.15
C ARG A 22 -12.55 15.92 -3.32
N GLN A 23 -12.73 15.16 -4.40
CA GLN A 23 -11.92 15.30 -5.61
C GLN A 23 -12.16 16.67 -6.26
N PHE A 24 -13.42 17.11 -6.34
CA PHE A 24 -13.76 18.45 -6.85
C PHE A 24 -13.20 19.56 -5.95
N GLU A 25 -13.35 19.46 -4.64
CA GLU A 25 -12.78 20.43 -3.69
C GLU A 25 -11.25 20.50 -3.79
N ALA A 26 -10.59 19.35 -3.99
CA ALA A 26 -9.14 19.30 -4.15
C ALA A 26 -8.67 19.99 -5.43
N LEU A 27 -9.43 19.85 -6.53
CA LEU A 27 -9.17 20.55 -7.79
C LEU A 27 -9.38 22.06 -7.64
N ASP A 28 -10.48 22.48 -7.01
CA ASP A 28 -10.81 23.90 -6.77
C ASP A 28 -9.72 24.59 -5.93
N LYS A 29 -9.24 23.91 -4.89
CA LYS A 29 -8.18 24.39 -4.01
C LYS A 29 -6.76 24.14 -4.52
N LEU A 30 -6.59 23.57 -5.72
CA LEU A 30 -5.26 23.29 -6.26
C LEU A 30 -4.45 24.59 -6.45
N SER A 31 -5.14 25.69 -6.78
CA SER A 31 -4.53 27.02 -7.00
C SER A 31 -3.77 27.57 -5.79
N VAL A 32 -4.15 27.19 -4.57
CA VAL A 32 -3.47 27.60 -3.33
C VAL A 32 -2.44 26.58 -2.85
N SER A 33 -2.30 25.45 -3.55
CA SER A 33 -1.30 24.44 -3.22
C SER A 33 0.09 24.94 -3.59
N PRO A 34 1.09 24.77 -2.70
CA PRO A 34 2.46 25.09 -3.05
C PRO A 34 3.06 24.12 -4.11
N LEU A 35 2.34 23.04 -4.43
CA LEU A 35 2.72 22.07 -5.46
C LEU A 35 2.08 22.34 -6.82
N LEU A 36 1.29 23.41 -7.00
CA LEU A 36 0.57 23.72 -8.24
C LEU A 36 1.48 23.65 -9.47
N ASP A 37 2.58 24.39 -9.46
CA ASP A 37 3.50 24.49 -10.61
C ASP A 37 4.11 23.14 -10.96
N VAL A 38 4.54 22.38 -9.95
CA VAL A 38 5.12 21.05 -10.13
C VAL A 38 4.09 20.06 -10.64
N ILE A 39 2.85 20.11 -10.13
CA ILE A 39 1.76 19.25 -10.60
C ILE A 39 1.48 19.53 -12.07
N CYS A 40 1.32 20.80 -12.45
CA CYS A 40 1.04 21.22 -13.82
C CYS A 40 2.19 20.88 -14.78
N ASP A 41 3.44 21.18 -14.40
CA ASP A 41 4.63 20.92 -15.21
C ASP A 41 5.74 20.22 -14.38
N PRO A 42 6.05 18.93 -14.66
CA PRO A 42 7.11 18.21 -13.94
C PRO A 42 8.51 18.83 -14.10
N LYS A 43 8.73 19.74 -15.07
CA LYS A 43 9.98 20.51 -15.19
C LYS A 43 10.23 21.43 -14.02
N MET A 44 9.19 21.89 -13.35
CA MET A 44 9.31 22.80 -12.20
C MET A 44 9.90 22.09 -10.98
N ASN A 45 9.93 20.75 -11.00
CA ASN A 45 10.61 19.93 -10.01
C ASN A 45 12.10 19.79 -10.33
N ASN A 46 12.81 20.92 -10.31
CA ASN A 46 14.19 21.02 -10.78
C ASN A 46 15.23 21.21 -9.68
N GLN A 47 14.80 21.30 -8.41
CA GLN A 47 15.69 21.52 -7.28
C GLN A 47 16.70 20.36 -7.16
N PRO A 48 18.02 20.64 -7.10
CA PRO A 48 19.02 19.59 -6.89
C PRO A 48 18.74 18.86 -5.59
N LEU A 49 18.69 17.53 -5.62
CA LEU A 49 18.50 16.72 -4.43
C LEU A 49 19.70 16.90 -3.49
N PRO A 50 19.49 16.92 -2.16
CA PRO A 50 20.58 17.08 -1.22
C PRO A 50 21.60 15.98 -1.41
N HIS A 51 22.89 16.33 -1.43
CA HIS A 51 23.96 15.34 -1.44
C HIS A 51 23.92 14.57 -0.12
N VAL A 52 23.75 13.25 -0.17
CA VAL A 52 23.71 12.44 1.04
C VAL A 52 24.82 11.40 1.07
N ASP A 53 25.52 11.37 2.21
CA ASP A 53 26.44 10.29 2.53
C ASP A 53 25.65 9.00 2.86
N LEU A 54 25.74 8.01 1.96
CA LEU A 54 25.09 6.71 2.09
C LEU A 54 25.73 5.79 3.15
N GLN A 55 26.74 6.24 3.88
CA GLN A 55 27.42 5.47 4.93
C GLN A 55 27.23 6.06 6.32
N ARG A 56 26.78 7.31 6.43
CA ARG A 56 26.60 8.01 7.71
C ARG A 56 25.14 8.33 7.97
N ASN A 57 24.80 8.46 9.25
CA ASN A 57 23.48 8.93 9.67
C ASN A 57 22.29 8.09 9.20
N LEU A 58 22.53 6.81 8.94
CA LEU A 58 21.48 5.88 8.51
C LEU A 58 20.77 5.24 9.70
N HIS A 59 19.45 5.10 9.58
CA HIS A 59 18.71 4.23 10.48
C HIS A 59 19.16 2.76 10.29
N PRO A 60 19.37 1.96 11.36
CA PRO A 60 19.89 0.59 11.25
C PRO A 60 19.10 -0.31 10.28
N HIS A 61 17.79 -0.12 10.18
CA HIS A 61 16.93 -0.84 9.21
C HIS A 61 17.40 -0.67 7.75
N ILE A 62 17.97 0.47 7.40
CA ILE A 62 18.39 0.81 6.04
C ILE A 62 19.65 0.05 5.65
N ALA A 63 20.44 -0.44 6.62
CA ALA A 63 21.67 -1.17 6.35
C ALA A 63 21.43 -2.40 5.46
N HIS A 64 20.30 -3.09 5.67
CA HIS A 64 19.91 -4.30 4.95
C HIS A 64 19.27 -4.05 3.57
N LEU A 65 18.97 -2.80 3.22
CA LEU A 65 18.41 -2.46 1.92
C LEU A 65 19.50 -2.52 0.84
N ASN A 66 19.11 -2.96 -0.36
CA ASN A 66 20.02 -2.96 -1.51
C ASN A 66 20.39 -1.52 -1.94
N PRO A 67 21.39 -1.34 -2.82
CA PRO A 67 21.84 0.00 -3.22
C PRO A 67 20.75 0.90 -3.81
N SER A 68 19.85 0.37 -4.66
CA SER A 68 18.79 1.18 -5.28
C SER A 68 17.74 1.64 -4.26
N GLN A 69 17.31 0.74 -3.38
CA GLN A 69 16.41 1.03 -2.26
C GLN A 69 17.03 2.03 -1.29
N LYS A 70 18.30 1.82 -0.90
CA LYS A 70 19.05 2.70 0.01
C LYS A 70 19.19 4.11 -0.57
N LYS A 71 19.58 4.24 -1.85
CA LYS A 71 19.64 5.52 -2.55
C LYS A 71 18.28 6.22 -2.54
N ALA A 72 17.20 5.51 -2.88
CA ALA A 72 15.84 6.07 -2.88
C ALA A 72 15.42 6.56 -1.48
N VAL A 73 15.56 5.71 -0.45
CA VAL A 73 15.19 6.06 0.93
C VAL A 73 15.95 7.28 1.42
N VAL A 74 17.27 7.26 1.29
CA VAL A 74 18.12 8.28 1.89
C VAL A 74 17.97 9.61 1.16
N THR A 75 17.90 9.60 -0.17
CA THR A 75 17.76 10.83 -0.97
C THR A 75 16.40 11.48 -0.74
N VAL A 76 15.30 10.70 -0.85
CA VAL A 76 13.93 11.23 -0.71
C VAL A 76 13.65 11.65 0.73
N ALA A 77 14.08 10.89 1.75
CA ALA A 77 13.88 11.27 3.14
C ALA A 77 14.55 12.62 3.47
N ASN A 78 15.79 12.83 3.02
CA ASN A 78 16.49 14.10 3.24
C ASN A 78 15.87 15.24 2.43
N ALA A 79 15.45 14.98 1.19
CA ALA A 79 14.74 15.97 0.39
C ALA A 79 13.45 16.42 1.09
N CYS A 80 12.62 15.49 1.58
CA CYS A 80 11.40 15.83 2.33
C CYS A 80 11.65 16.60 3.65
N LEU A 81 12.87 16.57 4.20
CA LEU A 81 13.24 17.30 5.42
C LEU A 81 13.85 18.68 5.14
N THR A 82 14.48 18.86 3.98
CA THR A 82 15.30 20.04 3.66
C THR A 82 14.71 20.89 2.54
N GLN A 83 13.89 20.30 1.68
CA GLN A 83 13.26 20.94 0.54
C GLN A 83 11.76 21.12 0.80
N SER A 84 11.19 22.07 0.06
CA SER A 84 9.75 22.28 0.01
C SER A 84 9.32 22.30 -1.45
N ASN A 85 8.08 21.89 -1.67
CA ASN A 85 7.39 21.98 -2.95
C ASN A 85 7.93 21.01 -4.00
N ALA A 86 8.21 19.76 -3.58
CA ALA A 86 8.73 18.72 -4.46
C ALA A 86 7.80 17.49 -4.56
N ILE A 87 7.84 16.82 -5.72
CA ILE A 87 7.21 15.52 -5.94
C ILE A 87 8.30 14.47 -6.18
N HIS A 88 8.31 13.40 -5.40
CA HIS A 88 9.27 12.30 -5.57
C HIS A 88 8.54 11.06 -6.07
N LEU A 89 9.09 10.38 -7.07
CA LEU A 89 8.56 9.13 -7.60
C LEU A 89 9.48 7.98 -7.20
N ILE A 90 8.89 6.90 -6.70
CA ILE A 90 9.58 5.63 -6.47
C ILE A 90 8.90 4.56 -7.31
N HIS A 91 9.53 4.20 -8.42
CA HIS A 91 9.09 3.12 -9.30
C HIS A 91 9.61 1.79 -8.76
N GLY A 92 8.70 0.99 -8.22
CA GLY A 92 9.00 -0.34 -7.71
C GLY A 92 8.24 -1.43 -8.47
N PRO A 93 8.89 -2.13 -9.41
CA PRO A 93 8.36 -3.35 -10.03
C PRO A 93 7.93 -4.41 -8.99
N PRO A 94 7.20 -5.48 -9.40
CA PRO A 94 6.75 -6.52 -8.48
C PRO A 94 7.91 -7.16 -7.72
N GLY A 95 7.74 -7.33 -6.40
CA GLY A 95 8.76 -7.95 -5.56
C GLY A 95 9.97 -7.07 -5.22
N CYS A 96 10.03 -5.81 -5.65
CA CYS A 96 11.19 -4.93 -5.40
C CYS A 96 11.18 -4.23 -4.02
N GLY A 97 10.26 -4.59 -3.12
CA GLY A 97 10.25 -4.09 -1.74
C GLY A 97 9.73 -2.66 -1.58
N LYS A 98 8.73 -2.22 -2.35
CA LYS A 98 8.09 -0.89 -2.20
C LYS A 98 7.73 -0.55 -0.76
N SER A 99 7.05 -1.47 -0.07
CA SER A 99 6.67 -1.28 1.33
C SER A 99 7.87 -1.19 2.28
N GLU A 100 8.97 -1.92 2.01
CA GLU A 100 10.21 -1.79 2.79
C GLU A 100 10.88 -0.43 2.57
N VAL A 101 10.82 0.11 1.36
CA VAL A 101 11.29 1.48 1.07
C VAL A 101 10.44 2.51 1.79
N ILE A 102 9.10 2.37 1.79
CA ILE A 102 8.21 3.27 2.56
C ILE A 102 8.53 3.25 4.05
N ILE A 103 8.72 2.06 4.63
CA ILE A 103 9.13 1.92 6.03
C ILE A 103 10.50 2.58 6.25
N GLY A 104 11.47 2.34 5.35
CA GLY A 104 12.77 2.97 5.37
C GLY A 104 12.72 4.50 5.36
N LEU A 105 11.87 5.10 4.51
CA LEU A 105 11.65 6.54 4.44
C LEU A 105 11.16 7.08 5.79
N ILE A 106 10.10 6.48 6.33
CA ILE A 106 9.50 6.89 7.61
C ILE A 106 10.53 6.79 8.74
N LEU A 107 11.30 5.70 8.80
CA LEU A 107 12.30 5.49 9.84
C LEU A 107 13.51 6.43 9.71
N GLN A 108 13.92 6.76 8.49
CA GLN A 108 14.99 7.72 8.26
C GLN A 108 14.56 9.13 8.69
N MET A 109 13.35 9.55 8.32
CA MET A 109 12.80 10.85 8.76
C MET A 109 12.59 10.89 10.28
N TRP A 110 12.19 9.76 10.88
CA TRP A 110 12.07 9.64 12.33
C TRP A 110 13.42 9.77 13.05
N LEU A 111 14.48 9.18 12.49
CA LEU A 111 15.84 9.34 13.02
C LEU A 111 16.27 10.81 13.02
N ALA A 112 16.07 11.51 11.91
CA ALA A 112 16.38 12.93 11.80
C ALA A 112 15.60 13.77 12.83
N LYS A 113 14.29 13.53 12.98
CA LYS A 113 13.48 14.20 14.01
C LYS A 113 14.03 13.98 15.42
N ARG A 114 14.46 12.76 15.75
CA ARG A 114 15.04 12.44 17.08
C ARG A 114 16.37 13.16 17.34
N ARG A 115 17.11 13.49 16.28
CA ARG A 115 18.33 14.31 16.36
C ARG A 115 18.04 15.81 16.39
N GLY A 116 16.76 16.19 16.25
CA GLY A 116 16.34 17.58 16.17
C GLY A 116 16.49 18.19 14.78
N GLU A 117 16.80 17.38 13.76
CA GLU A 117 17.00 17.77 12.36
C GLU A 117 15.65 17.83 11.63
N GLY A 118 14.80 18.79 12.02
CA GLY A 118 13.51 19.05 11.38
C GLY A 118 12.29 18.49 12.13
N SER A 119 11.10 18.88 11.64
CA SER A 119 9.82 18.36 12.13
C SER A 119 9.35 17.23 11.22
N MET A 120 8.98 16.09 11.82
CA MET A 120 8.38 14.98 11.08
C MET A 120 6.96 14.72 11.59
N ARG A 121 6.02 14.93 10.67
CA ARG A 121 4.64 14.43 10.68
C ARG A 121 4.30 13.99 9.26
N ILE A 122 4.05 12.70 9.10
CA ILE A 122 3.84 12.05 7.81
C ILE A 122 2.37 11.70 7.65
N LEU A 123 1.78 12.07 6.53
CA LEU A 123 0.52 11.54 6.06
C LEU A 123 0.80 10.33 5.16
N LEU A 124 0.51 9.13 5.65
CA LEU A 124 0.66 7.90 4.88
C LEU A 124 -0.69 7.52 4.26
N CYS A 125 -0.74 7.45 2.93
CA CYS A 125 -1.93 7.17 2.16
C CYS A 125 -1.79 5.96 1.25
N ALA A 126 -2.93 5.36 0.93
CA ALA A 126 -3.08 4.36 -0.13
C ALA A 126 -4.50 4.46 -0.73
N PRO A 127 -4.76 3.92 -1.93
CA PRO A 127 -6.10 3.93 -2.52
C PRO A 127 -7.12 3.07 -1.78
N SER A 128 -6.68 1.99 -1.10
CA SER A 128 -7.57 1.02 -0.45
C SER A 128 -7.23 0.79 1.02
N ASN A 129 -8.23 0.39 1.81
CA ASN A 129 -8.04 0.03 3.23
C ASN A 129 -7.05 -1.13 3.40
N ALA A 130 -7.08 -2.12 2.51
CA ALA A 130 -6.17 -3.26 2.58
C ALA A 130 -4.71 -2.86 2.37
N ALA A 131 -4.44 -1.99 1.38
CA ALA A 131 -3.08 -1.52 1.10
C ALA A 131 -2.50 -0.69 2.25
N ILE A 132 -3.28 0.25 2.80
CA ILE A 132 -2.80 1.05 3.93
C ILE A 132 -2.61 0.20 5.20
N ASP A 133 -3.50 -0.78 5.45
CA ASP A 133 -3.41 -1.64 6.61
C ASP A 133 -2.19 -2.59 6.53
N ASP A 134 -1.78 -3.06 5.35
CA ASP A 134 -0.55 -3.87 5.19
C ASP A 134 0.69 -3.11 5.66
N ILE A 135 0.88 -1.88 5.17
CA ILE A 135 2.02 -1.03 5.57
C ILE A 135 1.91 -0.69 7.07
N PHE A 136 0.70 -0.36 7.54
CA PHE A 136 0.49 0.02 8.94
C PHE A 136 0.83 -1.12 9.90
N VAL A 137 0.47 -2.37 9.57
CA VAL A 137 0.85 -3.56 10.35
C VAL A 137 2.37 -3.75 10.39
N ARG A 138 3.08 -3.56 9.26
CA ARG A 138 4.54 -3.64 9.24
C ARG A 138 5.18 -2.59 10.14
N LEU A 139 4.66 -1.36 10.14
CA LEU A 139 5.10 -0.29 11.03
C LEU A 139 4.80 -0.60 12.52
N ILE A 140 3.67 -1.24 12.83
CA ILE A 140 3.35 -1.71 14.20
C ILE A 140 4.38 -2.76 14.64
N ASN A 141 4.62 -3.77 13.81
CA ASN A 141 5.57 -4.84 14.11
C ASN A 141 6.98 -4.29 14.31
N PHE A 142 7.41 -3.34 13.48
CA PHE A 142 8.69 -2.68 13.64
C PHE A 142 8.76 -1.90 14.96
N ARG A 143 7.72 -1.11 15.26
CA ARG A 143 7.61 -0.33 16.50
C ARG A 143 7.62 -1.20 17.76
N GLN A 144 7.07 -2.40 17.71
CA GLN A 144 7.01 -3.32 18.85
C GLN A 144 8.31 -4.10 19.03
N ASN A 145 8.88 -4.61 17.94
CA ASN A 145 9.97 -5.61 18.01
C ASN A 145 11.37 -5.02 17.81
N LYS A 146 11.49 -3.84 17.19
CA LYS A 146 12.78 -3.27 16.75
C LYS A 146 13.11 -1.92 17.39
N LEU A 147 12.16 -1.28 18.06
CA LEU A 147 12.35 0.02 18.71
C LEU A 147 12.26 -0.09 20.23
N THR A 148 13.23 0.51 20.92
CA THR A 148 13.20 0.69 22.39
C THR A 148 12.07 1.65 22.77
N LYS A 149 11.60 1.59 24.02
CA LYS A 149 10.47 2.42 24.52
C LYS A 149 10.67 3.91 24.26
N CYS A 150 11.87 4.44 24.48
CA CYS A 150 12.20 5.86 24.27
C CYS A 150 12.36 6.26 22.78
N ALA A 151 12.34 5.30 21.86
CA ALA A 151 12.51 5.51 20.42
C ALA A 151 11.22 5.33 19.62
N LYS A 152 10.09 5.06 20.27
CA LYS A 152 8.81 4.80 19.59
C LYS A 152 8.20 6.09 19.06
N TYR A 153 7.76 6.06 17.81
CA TYR A 153 6.88 7.08 17.24
C TYR A 153 5.42 6.84 17.63
N ASN A 154 4.61 7.90 17.60
CA ASN A 154 3.15 7.82 17.72
C ASN A 154 2.51 7.71 16.34
N MET A 155 1.52 6.85 16.20
CA MET A 155 0.85 6.62 14.93
C MET A 155 -0.63 6.38 15.14
N VAL A 156 -1.45 6.77 14.17
CA VAL A 156 -2.91 6.62 14.21
C VAL A 156 -3.42 6.23 12.82
N ARG A 157 -4.42 5.34 12.79
CA ARG A 157 -5.15 4.97 11.58
C ARG A 157 -6.51 5.66 11.55
N ILE A 158 -6.80 6.41 10.49
CA ILE A 158 -8.08 7.09 10.29
C ILE A 158 -8.88 6.37 9.21
N GLY A 159 -10.10 5.97 9.55
CA GLY A 159 -11.00 5.23 8.68
C GLY A 159 -11.23 3.80 9.16
N ARG A 160 -12.11 3.07 8.47
CA ARG A 160 -12.44 1.69 8.82
C ARG A 160 -11.26 0.77 8.53
N SER A 161 -11.03 -0.18 9.42
CA SER A 161 -10.08 -1.27 9.24
C SER A 161 -10.73 -2.57 9.71
N GLU A 162 -10.64 -3.60 8.88
CA GLU A 162 -11.08 -4.95 9.22
C GLU A 162 -9.93 -5.77 9.83
N ASN A 163 -8.71 -5.23 9.84
CA ASN A 163 -7.54 -5.91 10.35
C ASN A 163 -7.47 -5.77 11.88
N LYS A 164 -7.56 -6.90 12.59
CA LYS A 164 -7.52 -6.96 14.06
C LYS A 164 -6.23 -6.39 14.66
N ASN A 165 -5.11 -6.43 13.94
CA ASN A 165 -3.84 -5.86 14.40
C ASN A 165 -3.84 -4.32 14.35
N VAL A 166 -4.73 -3.73 13.55
CA VAL A 166 -4.85 -2.28 13.34
C VAL A 166 -5.94 -1.67 14.22
N SER A 167 -6.99 -2.42 14.52
CA SER A 167 -8.19 -1.92 15.23
C SER A 167 -7.84 -1.11 16.48
N GLY A 168 -6.93 -1.60 17.32
CA GLY A 168 -6.50 -0.94 18.56
C GLY A 168 -5.74 0.38 18.38
N LEU A 169 -5.36 0.75 17.15
CA LEU A 169 -4.68 1.99 16.79
C LEU A 169 -5.49 2.85 15.80
N THR A 170 -6.77 2.51 15.57
CA THR A 170 -7.70 3.40 14.87
C THR A 170 -8.03 4.61 15.75
N LEU A 171 -8.25 5.78 15.15
CA LEU A 171 -8.58 7.01 15.88
C LEU A 171 -9.77 6.80 16.82
N ASP A 172 -10.87 6.22 16.31
CA ASP A 172 -12.06 5.93 17.11
C ASP A 172 -11.75 4.99 18.29
N SER A 173 -10.92 3.96 18.09
CA SER A 173 -10.58 3.03 19.18
C SER A 173 -9.65 3.64 20.22
N ILE A 174 -8.74 4.54 19.82
CA ILE A 174 -7.88 5.27 20.76
C ILE A 174 -8.74 6.23 21.57
N VAL A 175 -9.63 6.98 20.92
CA VAL A 175 -10.56 7.91 21.60
C VAL A 175 -11.45 7.16 22.58
N GLU A 176 -12.04 6.03 22.18
CA GLU A 176 -12.88 5.21 23.06
C GLU A 176 -12.09 4.70 24.28
N ARG A 177 -10.83 4.28 24.09
CA ARG A 177 -9.96 3.87 25.20
C ARG A 177 -9.67 5.02 26.17
N GLU A 178 -9.40 6.22 25.66
CA GLU A 178 -9.16 7.40 26.50
C GLU A 178 -10.45 7.85 27.24
N LEU A 179 -11.61 7.73 26.61
CA LEU A 179 -12.91 7.97 27.27
C LEU A 179 -13.19 6.93 28.37
N GLN A 180 -12.87 5.66 28.14
CA GLN A 180 -12.99 4.61 29.16
C GLN A 180 -12.07 4.86 30.35
N LYS A 181 -10.80 5.24 30.12
CA LYS A 181 -9.89 5.64 31.20
C LYS A 181 -10.46 6.80 32.02
N HIS A 182 -11.03 7.81 31.34
CA HIS A 182 -11.65 8.93 32.04
C HIS A 182 -12.83 8.51 32.93
N ARG A 183 -13.64 7.52 32.49
CA ARG A 183 -14.69 6.93 33.32
C ARG A 183 -14.12 6.15 34.49
N ASN A 184 -13.06 5.37 34.29
CA ASN A 184 -12.46 4.62 35.39
C ASN A 184 -11.81 5.54 36.44
N ILE A 185 -11.11 6.61 36.02
CA ILE A 185 -10.58 7.65 36.92
C ILE A 185 -11.70 8.36 37.70
N GLN A 186 -12.88 8.47 37.09
CA GLN A 186 -14.08 8.98 37.75
C GLN A 186 -14.57 8.01 38.83
N ASP A 187 -14.66 6.72 38.53
CA ASP A 187 -15.31 5.72 39.38
C ASP A 187 -14.37 5.06 40.40
N ASN A 188 -13.05 5.12 40.19
CA ASN A 188 -12.03 4.44 41.00
C ASN A 188 -11.03 5.43 41.62
N GLU A 189 -11.01 5.50 42.95
CA GLU A 189 -10.13 6.41 43.70
C GLU A 189 -8.64 6.06 43.54
N GLU A 190 -8.28 4.78 43.42
CA GLU A 190 -6.89 4.36 43.22
C GLU A 190 -6.37 4.81 41.86
N GLU A 191 -7.16 4.63 40.80
CA GLU A 191 -6.81 5.12 39.46
C GLU A 191 -6.68 6.65 39.44
N ARG A 192 -7.55 7.35 40.16
CA ARG A 192 -7.46 8.81 40.30
C ARG A 192 -6.18 9.26 40.98
N LYS A 193 -5.76 8.61 42.07
CA LYS A 193 -4.48 8.89 42.74
C LYS A 193 -3.29 8.59 41.82
N MET A 194 -3.37 7.51 41.04
CA MET A 194 -2.33 7.14 40.08
C MET A 194 -2.19 8.17 38.95
N GLU A 195 -3.29 8.61 38.35
CA GLU A 195 -3.29 9.64 37.31
C GLU A 195 -2.79 10.99 37.86
N LEU A 196 -3.20 11.35 39.08
CA LEU A 196 -2.74 12.58 39.74
C LEU A 196 -1.22 12.59 39.91
N SER A 197 -0.65 11.48 40.38
CA SER A 197 0.81 11.29 40.51
C SER A 197 1.51 11.42 39.15
N HIS A 198 0.93 10.83 38.09
CA HIS A 198 1.46 10.97 36.73
C HIS A 198 1.44 12.40 36.21
N LEU A 199 0.36 13.14 36.44
CA LEU A 199 0.26 14.54 36.02
C LEU A 199 1.19 15.46 36.83
N GLU A 200 1.35 15.23 38.14
CA GLU A 200 2.31 15.95 38.97
C GLU A 200 3.75 15.72 38.50
N ALA A 201 4.12 14.49 38.14
CA ALA A 201 5.41 14.19 37.54
C ALA A 201 5.61 14.90 36.18
N LYS A 202 4.58 14.92 35.34
CA LYS A 202 4.60 15.62 34.04
C LYS A 202 4.72 17.13 34.20
N LYS A 203 4.03 17.73 35.18
CA LYS A 203 4.15 19.15 35.54
C LYS A 203 5.61 19.48 35.87
N ASN A 204 6.22 18.70 36.78
CA ASN A 204 7.62 18.90 37.17
C ASN A 204 8.58 18.81 35.96
N GLN A 205 8.31 17.87 35.04
CA GLN A 205 9.08 17.74 33.81
C GLN A 205 8.94 18.96 32.89
N LEU A 206 7.72 19.47 32.69
CA LEU A 206 7.46 20.65 31.85
C LEU A 206 8.07 21.92 32.47
N GLU A 207 7.96 22.11 33.78
CA GLU A 207 8.61 23.20 34.49
C GLU A 207 10.13 23.16 34.33
N TYR A 208 10.73 21.96 34.44
CA TYR A 208 12.15 21.78 34.21
C TYR A 208 12.55 22.14 32.77
N GLN A 209 11.80 21.68 31.77
CA GLN A 209 12.05 22.00 30.35
C GLN A 209 11.89 23.49 30.07
N LYS A 210 10.95 24.17 30.73
CA LYS A 210 10.76 25.62 30.60
C LYS A 210 11.91 26.40 31.26
N LYS A 211 12.40 25.96 32.43
CA LYS A 211 13.55 26.56 33.12
C LYS A 211 14.88 26.28 32.41
N HIS A 212 14.97 25.16 31.69
CA HIS A 212 16.17 24.72 30.99
C HIS A 212 15.85 24.37 29.53
N PRO A 213 15.54 25.35 28.68
CA PRO A 213 15.02 25.09 27.33
C PRO A 213 16.08 24.58 26.33
N GLY A 214 17.36 24.53 26.72
CA GLY A 214 18.46 23.99 25.91
C GLY A 214 18.72 24.79 24.63
N LEU A 215 19.40 24.18 23.64
CA LEU A 215 19.75 24.79 22.34
C LEU A 215 18.53 25.20 21.49
N LYS A 216 17.32 24.69 21.80
CA LYS A 216 16.06 25.05 21.14
C LYS A 216 15.32 26.22 21.81
N GLY A 217 15.89 26.79 22.87
CA GLY A 217 15.21 27.73 23.77
C GLY A 217 15.08 29.18 23.31
N GLY A 218 15.52 29.50 22.09
CA GLY A 218 15.37 30.85 21.52
C GLY A 218 14.08 31.08 20.72
N ASP A 219 13.28 30.03 20.49
CA ASP A 219 12.05 30.12 19.71
C ASP A 219 10.87 30.48 20.62
N GLU A 220 10.34 31.70 20.47
CA GLU A 220 9.20 32.19 21.27
C GLU A 220 7.98 31.25 21.16
N ASP A 221 7.73 30.69 19.98
CA ASP A 221 6.63 29.74 19.74
C ASP A 221 6.79 28.45 20.56
N TYR A 222 8.04 28.00 20.78
CA TYR A 222 8.32 26.83 21.60
C TYR A 222 8.01 27.07 23.08
N LEU A 223 8.39 28.25 23.59
CA LEU A 223 8.11 28.64 24.97
C LEU A 223 6.61 28.85 25.22
N ILE A 224 5.90 29.45 24.26
CA ILE A 224 4.44 29.60 24.30
C ILE A 224 3.78 28.21 24.36
N THR A 225 4.20 27.29 23.49
CA THR A 225 3.68 25.92 23.45
C THR A 225 3.93 25.17 24.78
N LEU A 226 5.10 25.34 25.40
CA LEU A 226 5.41 24.76 26.70
C LEU A 226 4.52 25.36 27.81
N GLN A 227 4.30 26.67 27.78
CA GLN A 227 3.43 27.35 28.73
C GLN A 227 1.99 26.86 28.62
N GLU A 228 1.43 26.75 27.42
CA GLU A 228 0.09 26.20 27.18
C GLU A 228 -0.05 24.78 27.75
N LYS A 229 0.94 23.92 27.52
CA LYS A 229 0.97 22.55 28.06
C LYS A 229 1.03 22.52 29.58
N LEU A 230 1.83 23.41 30.18
CA LEU A 230 1.94 23.52 31.64
C LEU A 230 0.60 23.95 32.25
N THR A 231 0.00 25.03 31.75
CA THR A 231 -1.30 25.53 32.22
C THR A 231 -2.42 24.50 32.03
N ALA A 232 -2.43 23.76 30.92
CA ALA A 232 -3.39 22.66 30.72
C ALA A 232 -3.19 21.52 31.73
N THR A 233 -1.94 21.18 32.05
CA THR A 233 -1.61 20.13 33.03
C THR A 233 -2.01 20.56 34.44
N GLU A 234 -1.76 21.81 34.82
CA GLU A 234 -2.16 22.37 36.12
C GLU A 234 -3.68 22.35 36.32
N ARG A 235 -4.45 22.73 35.31
CA ARG A 235 -5.91 22.65 35.33
C ARG A 235 -6.39 21.21 35.53
N ALA A 236 -5.81 20.25 34.81
CA ALA A 236 -6.18 18.84 34.96
C ALA A 236 -5.89 18.30 36.37
N ILE A 237 -4.79 18.72 37.01
CA ILE A 237 -4.47 18.37 38.40
C ILE A 237 -5.53 18.94 39.35
N GLU A 238 -5.93 20.21 39.15
CA GLU A 238 -6.93 20.87 39.98
C GLU A 238 -8.33 20.22 39.84
N ASP A 239 -8.72 19.85 38.61
CA ASP A 239 -9.97 19.14 38.34
C ASP A 239 -10.01 17.77 39.04
N LEU A 240 -8.90 17.02 39.00
CA LEU A 240 -8.79 15.73 39.70
C LEU A 240 -8.79 15.90 41.23
N LYS A 241 -8.08 16.89 41.77
CA LYS A 241 -8.04 17.19 43.21
C LYS A 241 -9.39 17.63 43.77
N SER A 242 -10.13 18.41 42.99
CA SER A 242 -11.46 18.90 43.39
C SER A 242 -12.55 17.84 43.33
N GLY A 243 -12.26 16.63 42.82
CA GLY A 243 -13.25 15.56 42.65
C GLY A 243 -14.33 15.89 41.62
N ARG A 244 -14.19 16.99 40.85
CA ARG A 244 -15.16 17.47 39.86
C ARG A 244 -15.03 16.75 38.52
N VAL A 245 -14.80 15.44 38.55
CA VAL A 245 -14.81 14.63 37.33
C VAL A 245 -16.27 14.44 36.91
N LYS A 246 -16.80 15.40 36.14
CA LYS A 246 -18.20 15.38 35.70
C LYS A 246 -18.47 14.18 34.81
N LYS A 247 -19.66 13.57 34.99
CA LYS A 247 -20.16 12.53 34.09
C LYS A 247 -20.48 13.17 32.74
N LEU A 248 -19.69 12.82 31.72
CA LEU A 248 -19.84 13.36 30.38
C LEU A 248 -21.03 12.72 29.67
N GLU A 249 -22.08 13.52 29.41
CA GLU A 249 -23.26 13.07 28.67
C GLU A 249 -23.62 14.05 27.54
N GLY A 250 -24.33 13.53 26.52
CA GLY A 250 -24.87 14.33 25.43
C GLY A 250 -23.83 15.19 24.71
N ARG A 251 -23.93 16.51 24.90
CA ARG A 251 -23.07 17.51 24.24
C ARG A 251 -21.63 17.50 24.78
N GLU A 252 -21.46 17.40 26.10
CA GLU A 252 -20.13 17.42 26.74
C GLU A 252 -19.28 16.23 26.30
N LEU A 253 -19.89 15.05 26.16
CA LEU A 253 -19.21 13.86 25.64
C LEU A 253 -18.73 14.07 24.18
N ARG A 254 -19.54 14.71 23.34
CA ARG A 254 -19.17 15.00 21.94
C ARG A 254 -18.03 16.02 21.87
N GLU A 255 -18.05 17.04 22.72
CA GLU A 255 -16.98 18.03 22.82
C GLU A 255 -15.69 17.37 23.31
N LYS A 256 -15.75 16.55 24.37
CA LYS A 256 -14.59 15.79 24.84
C LYS A 256 -14.04 14.84 23.79
N LYS A 257 -14.92 14.16 23.04
CA LYS A 257 -14.52 13.29 21.91
C LYS A 257 -13.70 14.08 20.90
N ARG A 258 -14.17 15.27 20.49
CA ARG A 258 -13.47 16.15 19.54
C ARG A 258 -12.14 16.65 20.08
N GLU A 259 -12.07 17.02 21.36
CA GLU A 259 -10.82 17.42 22.02
C GLU A 259 -9.80 16.28 21.97
N LEU A 260 -10.21 15.06 22.32
CA LEU A 260 -9.35 13.87 22.26
C LEU A 260 -8.91 13.57 20.83
N GLU A 261 -9.81 13.65 19.85
CA GLU A 261 -9.46 13.49 18.43
C GLU A 261 -8.35 14.46 18.02
N VAL A 262 -8.52 15.76 18.30
CA VAL A 262 -7.52 16.79 17.99
C VAL A 262 -6.21 16.52 18.72
N HIS A 263 -6.26 16.17 20.00
CA HIS A 263 -5.07 15.88 20.80
C HIS A 263 -4.29 14.67 20.27
N ILE A 264 -4.98 13.60 19.87
CA ILE A 264 -4.36 12.40 19.30
C ILE A 264 -3.70 12.75 17.95
N LEU A 265 -4.39 13.51 17.10
CA LEU A 265 -3.88 13.94 15.80
C LEU A 265 -2.68 14.89 15.93
N GLU A 266 -2.72 15.82 16.88
CA GLU A 266 -1.61 16.72 17.19
C GLU A 266 -0.36 15.94 17.65
N ASN A 267 -0.53 14.89 18.43
CA ASN A 267 0.60 14.10 18.95
C ASN A 267 1.04 12.95 18.02
N ALA A 268 0.34 12.72 16.91
CA ALA A 268 0.69 11.70 15.94
C ALA A 268 1.91 12.12 15.10
N HIS A 269 2.84 11.19 14.90
CA HIS A 269 3.96 11.33 13.97
C HIS A 269 3.61 10.78 12.59
N ILE A 270 2.75 9.76 12.56
CA ILE A 270 2.30 9.09 11.35
C ILE A 270 0.78 9.01 11.40
N ILE A 271 0.12 9.60 10.42
CA ILE A 271 -1.33 9.50 10.23
C ILE A 271 -1.56 8.65 8.99
N ALA A 272 -2.12 7.45 9.17
CA ALA A 272 -2.39 6.52 8.09
C ALA A 272 -3.86 6.54 7.70
N THR A 273 -4.17 6.65 6.41
CA THR A 273 -5.56 6.75 5.93
C THR A 273 -5.68 6.38 4.44
N THR A 274 -6.88 6.21 3.91
CA THR A 274 -7.05 6.13 2.45
C THR A 274 -7.03 7.53 1.84
N LEU A 275 -6.64 7.67 0.56
CA LEU A 275 -6.64 8.98 -0.14
C LEU A 275 -8.00 9.66 -0.04
N SER A 276 -9.08 8.93 -0.34
CA SER A 276 -10.44 9.47 -0.30
C SER A 276 -10.90 9.91 1.10
N SER A 277 -10.27 9.41 2.17
CA SER A 277 -10.67 9.69 3.56
C SER A 277 -9.72 10.62 4.31
N CYS A 278 -8.61 11.05 3.69
CA CYS A 278 -7.62 11.88 4.38
C CYS A 278 -8.16 13.27 4.74
N PHE A 279 -9.08 13.81 3.94
CA PHE A 279 -9.77 15.07 4.23
C PHE A 279 -11.20 14.80 4.75
N ASN A 280 -11.30 14.34 6.00
CA ASN A 280 -12.56 14.16 6.71
C ASN A 280 -12.80 15.28 7.74
N SER A 281 -13.95 15.27 8.41
CA SER A 281 -14.31 16.31 9.38
C SER A 281 -13.32 16.40 10.55
N GLN A 282 -12.77 15.27 11.01
CA GLN A 282 -11.78 15.27 12.10
C GLN A 282 -10.47 15.95 11.67
N MET A 283 -9.97 15.60 10.49
CA MET A 283 -8.74 16.16 9.92
C MET A 283 -8.91 17.65 9.58
N ALA A 284 -10.03 18.02 8.95
CA ALA A 284 -10.33 19.41 8.64
C ALA A 284 -10.45 20.28 9.90
N HIS A 285 -11.05 19.74 10.97
CA HIS A 285 -11.14 20.43 12.27
C HIS A 285 -9.78 20.57 12.96
N ALA A 286 -8.96 19.52 12.98
CA ALA A 286 -7.62 19.61 13.54
C ALA A 286 -6.71 20.56 12.73
N LEU A 287 -6.92 20.66 11.42
CA LEU A 287 -6.25 21.62 10.54
C LEU A 287 -6.70 23.06 10.81
N SER A 288 -8.00 23.31 10.96
CA SER A 288 -8.52 24.67 11.21
C SER A 288 -8.02 25.27 12.52
N LEU A 289 -7.71 24.43 13.50
CA LEU A 289 -7.08 24.81 14.76
C LEU A 289 -5.55 25.02 14.66
N ARG A 290 -4.96 24.92 13.46
CA ARG A 290 -3.50 24.96 13.22
C ARG A 290 -2.71 23.91 14.02
N LYS A 291 -3.38 22.82 14.44
CA LYS A 291 -2.76 21.75 15.21
C LYS A 291 -2.17 20.65 14.31
N LEU A 292 -2.53 20.61 13.04
CA LEU A 292 -1.91 19.78 12.01
C LEU A 292 -0.88 20.56 11.21
N ASN A 293 0.31 19.98 11.06
CA ASN A 293 1.37 20.48 10.21
C ASN A 293 1.96 19.26 9.50
N LEU A 294 1.42 18.93 8.33
CA LEU A 294 1.81 17.77 7.54
C LEU A 294 2.67 18.26 6.38
N SER A 295 4.00 18.14 6.51
CA SER A 295 4.92 18.55 5.44
C SER A 295 5.00 17.50 4.33
N CYS A 296 4.95 16.22 4.66
CA CYS A 296 5.15 15.13 3.72
C CYS A 296 3.95 14.17 3.67
N CYS A 297 3.49 13.87 2.46
CA CYS A 297 2.56 12.79 2.18
C CYS A 297 3.24 11.70 1.37
N ILE A 298 3.15 10.45 1.84
CA ILE A 298 3.61 9.26 1.12
C ILE A 298 2.38 8.49 0.64
N VAL A 299 2.29 8.21 -0.65
CA VAL A 299 1.18 7.47 -1.27
C VAL A 299 1.70 6.14 -1.81
N ASP A 300 1.29 5.03 -1.21
CA ASP A 300 1.53 3.69 -1.77
C ASP A 300 0.50 3.34 -2.84
N GLU A 301 0.87 2.48 -3.77
CA GLU A 301 0.06 2.10 -4.94
C GLU A 301 -0.49 3.33 -5.70
N ALA A 302 0.33 4.38 -5.80
CA ALA A 302 -0.03 5.67 -6.40
C ALA A 302 -0.47 5.56 -7.88
N THR A 303 -0.07 4.50 -8.56
CA THR A 303 -0.45 4.23 -9.97
C THR A 303 -1.86 3.69 -10.12
N GLN A 304 -2.48 3.22 -9.04
CA GLN A 304 -3.88 2.76 -9.01
C GLN A 304 -4.89 3.88 -8.69
N CYS A 305 -4.43 5.13 -8.62
CA CYS A 305 -5.26 6.29 -8.26
C CYS A 305 -5.43 7.19 -9.48
N ILE A 306 -6.63 7.78 -9.65
CA ILE A 306 -6.78 8.87 -10.63
C ILE A 306 -6.08 10.11 -10.09
N GLU A 307 -5.63 11.01 -10.97
CA GLU A 307 -4.92 12.22 -10.56
C GLU A 307 -5.68 13.04 -9.49
N PRO A 308 -7.00 13.27 -9.59
CA PRO A 308 -7.76 13.97 -8.55
C PRO A 308 -7.67 13.36 -7.14
N ASP A 309 -7.51 12.04 -7.01
CA ASP A 309 -7.36 11.39 -5.69
C ASP A 309 -6.07 11.83 -4.99
N THR A 310 -5.00 12.01 -5.78
CA THR A 310 -3.69 12.42 -5.26
C THR A 310 -3.63 13.90 -4.88
N LEU A 311 -4.64 14.68 -5.24
CA LEU A 311 -4.76 16.10 -4.87
C LEU A 311 -5.42 16.29 -3.49
N ILE A 312 -6.21 15.32 -3.02
CA ILE A 312 -6.95 15.43 -1.75
C ILE A 312 -6.01 15.71 -0.55
N PRO A 313 -4.84 15.04 -0.43
CA PRO A 313 -3.87 15.34 0.62
C PRO A 313 -3.36 16.78 0.64
N LEU A 314 -3.35 17.47 -0.51
CA LEU A 314 -2.81 18.83 -0.63
C LEU A 314 -3.65 19.85 0.14
N MET A 315 -4.94 19.59 0.30
CA MET A 315 -5.84 20.40 1.14
C MET A 315 -5.43 20.41 2.63
N LEU A 316 -4.53 19.50 3.05
CA LEU A 316 -3.98 19.44 4.41
C LEU A 316 -2.66 20.21 4.56
N GLY A 317 -2.24 20.99 3.56
CA GLY A 317 -1.02 21.79 3.59
C GLY A 317 0.25 21.02 3.25
N VAL A 318 0.13 19.84 2.63
CA VAL A 318 1.27 19.03 2.18
C VAL A 318 2.07 19.78 1.13
N ASN A 319 3.38 19.87 1.33
CA ASN A 319 4.31 20.52 0.40
C ASN A 319 5.36 19.56 -0.19
N ASN A 320 5.42 18.32 0.28
CA ASN A 320 6.22 17.25 -0.31
C ASN A 320 5.35 16.03 -0.55
N LEU A 321 5.33 15.53 -1.79
CA LEU A 321 4.53 14.36 -2.16
C LEU A 321 5.44 13.23 -2.66
N VAL A 322 5.44 12.10 -1.97
CA VAL A 322 6.18 10.89 -2.36
C VAL A 322 5.20 9.87 -2.92
N LEU A 323 5.25 9.64 -4.23
CA LEU A 323 4.39 8.69 -4.92
C LEU A 323 5.16 7.39 -5.16
N VAL A 324 4.65 6.28 -4.62
CA VAL A 324 5.27 4.96 -4.72
C VAL A 324 4.32 4.06 -5.50
N GLY A 325 4.82 3.39 -6.54
CA GLY A 325 3.95 2.59 -7.40
C GLY A 325 4.67 1.91 -8.55
N ASP A 326 3.87 1.33 -9.44
CA ASP A 326 4.35 0.67 -10.64
C ASP A 326 3.41 0.96 -11.82
N PRO A 327 3.81 1.82 -12.78
CA PRO A 327 2.98 2.21 -13.91
C PRO A 327 2.92 1.13 -15.01
N GLN A 328 3.71 0.06 -14.88
CA GLN A 328 3.61 -1.11 -15.77
C GLN A 328 2.57 -2.13 -15.26
N GLN A 329 1.95 -1.89 -14.10
CA GLN A 329 0.82 -2.66 -13.56
C GLN A 329 -0.50 -1.87 -13.72
N LEU A 330 -1.59 -2.38 -13.14
CA LEU A 330 -2.94 -1.87 -13.41
C LEU A 330 -3.07 -0.36 -13.14
N PRO A 331 -3.66 0.40 -14.07
CA PRO A 331 -4.00 1.80 -13.86
C PRO A 331 -5.19 1.93 -12.90
N ALA A 332 -5.60 3.17 -12.65
CA ALA A 332 -6.76 3.45 -11.83
C ALA A 332 -8.06 2.87 -12.43
N THR A 333 -8.95 2.39 -11.56
CA THR A 333 -10.24 1.83 -12.02
C THR A 333 -11.21 2.95 -12.35
N VAL A 334 -11.44 3.18 -13.65
CA VAL A 334 -12.45 4.14 -14.15
C VAL A 334 -13.62 3.39 -14.79
N LEU A 335 -14.85 3.66 -14.31
CA LEU A 335 -16.05 3.00 -14.82
C LEU A 335 -16.48 3.54 -16.19
N SER A 336 -16.37 4.86 -16.40
CA SER A 336 -16.76 5.51 -17.64
C SER A 336 -15.72 5.27 -18.74
N GLN A 337 -16.11 4.57 -19.80
CA GLN A 337 -15.26 4.37 -20.98
C GLN A 337 -14.91 5.69 -21.66
N LYS A 338 -15.85 6.64 -21.69
CA LYS A 338 -15.59 7.99 -22.20
C LYS A 338 -14.48 8.69 -21.39
N ALA A 339 -14.52 8.61 -20.06
CA ALA A 339 -13.49 9.21 -19.22
C ALA A 339 -12.12 8.53 -19.39
N LYS A 340 -12.08 7.21 -19.60
CA LYS A 340 -10.85 6.48 -19.97
C LYS A 340 -10.26 6.97 -21.27
N LEU A 341 -11.08 7.14 -22.31
CA LEU A 341 -10.63 7.68 -23.60
C LEU A 341 -10.02 9.08 -23.46
N PHE A 342 -10.51 9.89 -22.53
CA PHE A 342 -9.92 11.20 -22.18
C PHE A 342 -8.77 11.12 -21.17
N GLY A 343 -8.30 9.92 -20.80
CA GLY A 343 -7.09 9.70 -20.01
C GLY A 343 -7.26 9.77 -18.50
N LEU A 344 -8.49 9.73 -17.96
CA LEU A 344 -8.73 9.83 -16.51
C LEU A 344 -8.07 8.68 -15.71
N GLU A 345 -7.83 7.52 -16.33
CA GLU A 345 -7.17 6.38 -15.70
C GLU A 345 -5.65 6.57 -15.51
N ARG A 346 -5.07 7.59 -16.13
CA ARG A 346 -3.65 7.94 -15.96
C ARG A 346 -3.46 8.63 -14.60
N SER A 347 -2.64 8.01 -13.76
CA SER A 347 -2.21 8.59 -12.48
C SER A 347 -1.24 9.77 -12.65
N LEU A 348 -1.17 10.62 -11.62
CA LEU A 348 -0.14 11.66 -11.50
C LEU A 348 1.27 11.07 -11.62
N PHE A 349 1.51 9.92 -10.96
CA PHE A 349 2.76 9.17 -11.05
C PHE A 349 3.12 8.87 -12.50
N ALA A 350 2.22 8.24 -13.26
CA ALA A 350 2.49 7.83 -14.64
C ALA A 350 2.76 9.05 -15.54
N ARG A 351 2.00 10.14 -15.37
CA ARG A 351 2.19 11.38 -16.13
C ARG A 351 3.57 12.00 -15.86
N HIS A 352 3.97 12.13 -14.60
CA HIS A 352 5.26 12.72 -14.22
C HIS A 352 6.44 11.82 -14.61
N GLN A 353 6.28 10.50 -14.48
CA GLN A 353 7.34 9.56 -14.84
C GLN A 353 7.73 9.66 -16.33
N GLN A 354 6.77 9.90 -17.23
CA GLN A 354 7.05 10.06 -18.67
C GLN A 354 8.05 11.19 -18.96
N TRP A 355 8.07 12.24 -18.13
CA TRP A 355 9.06 13.31 -18.22
C TRP A 355 10.43 12.85 -17.73
N TRP A 356 10.49 12.24 -16.54
CA TRP A 356 11.75 11.78 -15.93
C TRP A 356 12.46 10.69 -16.73
N LEU A 357 11.72 9.82 -17.42
CA LEU A 357 12.30 8.81 -18.30
C LEU A 357 13.05 9.40 -19.51
N LYS A 358 12.83 10.67 -19.84
CA LYS A 358 13.56 11.39 -20.90
C LYS A 358 14.80 12.14 -20.38
N GLN A 359 14.96 12.23 -19.06
CA GLN A 359 16.07 12.94 -18.43
C GLN A 359 17.26 11.99 -18.15
N PRO A 360 18.49 12.52 -17.98
CA PRO A 360 19.62 11.73 -17.53
C PRO A 360 19.36 11.13 -16.15
N ARG A 361 19.62 9.83 -15.98
CA ARG A 361 19.36 9.11 -14.71
C ARG A 361 20.22 9.62 -13.54
N ASP A 362 21.42 10.08 -13.84
CA ASP A 362 22.37 10.59 -12.85
C ASP A 362 22.29 12.11 -12.67
N ALA A 363 21.25 12.74 -13.20
CA ALA A 363 21.00 14.15 -12.94
C ALA A 363 20.86 14.39 -11.43
N ALA A 364 21.52 15.44 -10.92
CA ALA A 364 21.51 15.79 -9.50
C ALA A 364 20.10 16.10 -8.97
N ASN A 365 19.16 16.43 -9.85
CA ASN A 365 17.76 16.68 -9.55
C ASN A 365 16.84 15.52 -9.95
N ASN A 366 17.33 14.29 -10.12
CA ASN A 366 16.46 13.18 -10.55
C ASN A 366 15.51 12.73 -9.41
N HIS A 367 14.27 13.24 -9.44
CA HIS A 367 13.22 12.90 -8.47
C HIS A 367 12.52 11.55 -8.76
N CYS A 368 12.96 10.77 -9.75
CA CYS A 368 12.38 9.47 -10.10
C CYS A 368 13.37 8.32 -9.83
N HIS A 369 13.13 7.58 -8.75
CA HIS A 369 13.98 6.49 -8.30
C HIS A 369 13.41 5.13 -8.72
N PHE A 370 14.21 4.33 -9.45
CA PHE A 370 13.86 2.98 -9.88
C PHE A 370 14.44 1.93 -8.94
N LEU A 371 13.61 1.01 -8.45
CA LEU A 371 14.04 -0.14 -7.65
C LEU A 371 14.29 -1.33 -8.57
N ASN A 372 15.53 -1.79 -8.64
CA ASN A 372 15.98 -2.71 -9.70
C ASN A 372 16.20 -4.15 -9.24
N THR A 373 15.88 -4.52 -8.00
CA THR A 373 16.12 -5.88 -7.48
C THR A 373 14.85 -6.45 -6.87
N GLN A 374 14.39 -7.60 -7.37
CA GLN A 374 13.21 -8.31 -6.90
C GLN A 374 13.57 -9.48 -5.96
N TYR A 375 12.70 -9.70 -4.97
CA TYR A 375 12.86 -10.67 -3.88
C TYR A 375 11.70 -11.68 -3.79
N ARG A 376 10.89 -11.79 -4.84
CA ARG A 376 9.64 -12.56 -4.83
C ARG A 376 9.72 -13.82 -5.69
N MET A 377 9.98 -13.61 -6.99
CA MET A 377 9.76 -14.58 -8.05
C MET A 377 11.03 -15.36 -8.30
N HIS A 378 10.92 -16.65 -8.60
CA HIS A 378 12.03 -17.41 -9.18
C HIS A 378 12.63 -16.67 -10.40
N PRO A 379 13.97 -16.61 -10.59
CA PRO A 379 14.59 -15.94 -11.74
C PRO A 379 13.98 -16.28 -13.11
N ALA A 380 13.75 -17.57 -13.36
CA ALA A 380 13.05 -18.09 -14.53
C ALA A 380 11.62 -17.52 -14.77
N ILE A 381 10.89 -17.16 -13.72
CA ILE A 381 9.58 -16.48 -13.82
C ILE A 381 9.79 -14.99 -14.14
N ALA A 382 10.73 -14.35 -13.44
CA ALA A 382 11.01 -12.93 -13.55
C ALA A 382 11.64 -12.52 -14.89
N GLN A 383 12.27 -13.45 -15.60
CA GLN A 383 13.05 -13.20 -16.81
C GLN A 383 12.25 -12.44 -17.88
N TRP A 384 11.13 -13.01 -18.36
CA TRP A 384 10.37 -12.38 -19.44
C TRP A 384 9.69 -11.07 -19.01
N PRO A 385 9.03 -10.97 -17.83
CA PRO A 385 8.51 -9.69 -17.36
C PRO A 385 9.59 -8.60 -17.24
N SER A 386 10.79 -8.94 -16.76
CA SER A 386 11.93 -8.01 -16.70
C SER A 386 12.32 -7.51 -18.08
N GLU A 387 12.50 -8.42 -19.04
CA GLU A 387 12.87 -8.08 -20.42
C GLU A 387 11.81 -7.25 -21.13
N TYR A 388 10.54 -7.66 -21.03
CA TYR A 388 9.43 -7.05 -21.77
C TYR A 388 8.96 -5.72 -21.17
N PHE A 389 8.70 -5.64 -19.86
CA PHE A 389 8.12 -4.45 -19.23
C PHE A 389 9.17 -3.48 -18.67
N TYR A 390 10.37 -3.98 -18.35
CA TYR A 390 11.36 -3.22 -17.59
C TYR A 390 12.74 -3.19 -18.23
N ARG A 391 12.84 -3.43 -19.54
CA ARG A 391 14.08 -3.32 -20.34
C ARG A 391 15.24 -4.16 -19.76
N LYS A 392 14.92 -5.30 -19.14
CA LYS A 392 15.87 -6.21 -18.48
C LYS A 392 16.59 -5.60 -17.26
N GLU A 393 16.09 -4.49 -16.72
CA GLU A 393 16.72 -3.80 -15.59
C GLU A 393 16.33 -4.38 -14.22
N VAL A 394 15.30 -5.25 -14.16
CA VAL A 394 14.89 -5.90 -12.91
C VAL A 394 15.71 -7.18 -12.72
N LEU A 395 16.57 -7.16 -11.71
CA LEU A 395 17.45 -8.24 -11.30
C LEU A 395 16.80 -9.10 -10.22
N SER A 396 17.16 -10.39 -10.18
CA SER A 396 16.73 -11.30 -9.10
C SER A 396 17.78 -11.35 -8.01
N HIS A 397 17.37 -11.23 -6.75
CA HIS A 397 18.31 -11.36 -5.63
C HIS A 397 18.80 -12.80 -5.47
N GLU A 398 20.08 -12.98 -5.13
CA GLU A 398 20.75 -14.29 -4.96
C GLU A 398 20.04 -15.23 -3.96
N SER A 399 19.37 -14.66 -2.95
CA SER A 399 18.62 -15.42 -1.94
C SER A 399 17.46 -16.25 -2.51
N LEU A 400 17.09 -16.05 -3.77
CA LEU A 400 16.00 -16.78 -4.43
C LEU A 400 16.46 -18.13 -4.98
N GLU A 401 17.73 -18.28 -5.31
CA GLU A 401 18.25 -19.53 -5.89
C GLU A 401 18.16 -20.70 -4.90
N SER A 402 18.56 -20.47 -3.64
CA SER A 402 18.52 -21.48 -2.58
C SER A 402 17.09 -21.92 -2.25
N ARG A 403 16.16 -20.97 -2.17
CA ARG A 403 14.74 -21.24 -1.89
C ARG A 403 14.06 -22.05 -2.99
N SER A 404 14.54 -21.89 -4.23
CA SER A 404 13.90 -22.47 -5.41
C SER A 404 14.49 -23.80 -5.87
N ALA A 405 15.73 -24.10 -5.50
CA ALA A 405 16.36 -25.39 -5.80
C ALA A 405 15.52 -26.57 -5.28
N GLN A 406 14.97 -26.44 -4.07
CA GLN A 406 14.21 -27.49 -3.39
C GLN A 406 12.73 -27.56 -3.78
N PHE A 407 12.23 -26.64 -4.62
CA PHE A 407 10.83 -26.65 -5.01
C PHE A 407 10.56 -27.71 -6.11
N PRO A 408 9.60 -28.65 -5.94
CA PRO A 408 9.44 -29.78 -6.88
C PRO A 408 8.97 -29.42 -8.28
N LEU A 409 8.21 -28.33 -8.44
CA LEU A 409 7.70 -27.91 -9.75
C LEU A 409 8.73 -27.12 -10.54
N GLN A 410 8.68 -27.24 -11.86
CA GLN A 410 9.37 -26.33 -12.76
C GLN A 410 8.90 -24.90 -12.49
N PRO A 411 9.81 -23.91 -12.46
CA PRO A 411 9.43 -22.57 -12.05
C PRO A 411 8.54 -21.86 -13.06
N TYR A 412 8.66 -22.18 -14.34
CA TYR A 412 7.88 -21.55 -15.40
C TYR A 412 7.56 -22.57 -16.47
N VAL A 413 6.27 -22.78 -16.73
CA VAL A 413 5.77 -23.73 -17.74
C VAL A 413 4.57 -23.14 -18.48
N VAL A 414 4.50 -23.37 -19.79
CA VAL A 414 3.34 -23.06 -20.62
C VAL A 414 2.74 -24.37 -21.13
N LEU A 415 1.50 -24.66 -20.74
CA LEU A 415 0.73 -25.84 -21.14
C LEU A 415 -0.29 -25.45 -22.22
N SER A 416 -0.02 -25.90 -23.45
CA SER A 416 -0.86 -25.66 -24.62
C SER A 416 -1.84 -26.80 -24.85
N HIS A 417 -3.08 -26.47 -25.22
CA HIS A 417 -4.10 -27.44 -25.64
C HIS A 417 -4.94 -26.92 -26.82
N GLU A 418 -5.68 -27.79 -27.51
CA GLU A 418 -6.52 -27.40 -28.66
C GLU A 418 -8.01 -27.29 -28.35
N ARG A 419 -8.42 -27.48 -27.09
CA ARG A 419 -9.83 -27.42 -26.69
C ARG A 419 -10.39 -26.00 -26.83
N SER A 420 -11.48 -25.85 -27.58
CA SER A 420 -12.19 -24.60 -27.81
C SER A 420 -12.98 -24.15 -26.59
N GLN A 421 -13.21 -22.83 -26.49
CA GLN A 421 -14.08 -22.26 -25.47
C GLN A 421 -15.55 -22.60 -25.78
N SER A 422 -16.34 -22.77 -24.74
CA SER A 422 -17.80 -22.88 -24.84
C SER A 422 -18.41 -21.53 -25.26
N GLN A 423 -19.66 -21.52 -25.74
CA GLN A 423 -20.39 -20.30 -26.12
C GLN A 423 -20.46 -19.25 -24.99
N ASP A 424 -20.26 -19.68 -23.74
CA ASP A 424 -20.36 -18.86 -22.54
C ASP A 424 -19.06 -18.14 -22.11
N GLU A 425 -18.08 -17.94 -22.99
CA GLU A 425 -16.77 -17.34 -22.67
C GLU A 425 -16.01 -18.07 -21.53
N CYS A 426 -16.26 -19.36 -21.37
CA CYS A 426 -15.52 -20.24 -20.47
C CYS A 426 -14.93 -21.40 -21.28
N ASN A 427 -13.86 -22.01 -20.78
CA ASN A 427 -13.28 -23.19 -21.40
C ASN A 427 -13.39 -24.34 -20.41
N TYR A 428 -14.44 -25.16 -20.61
CA TYR A 428 -14.78 -26.24 -19.68
C TYR A 428 -13.62 -27.23 -19.50
N HIS A 429 -13.00 -27.62 -20.61
CA HIS A 429 -11.90 -28.57 -20.59
C HIS A 429 -10.66 -27.99 -19.91
N GLU A 430 -10.30 -26.74 -20.22
CA GLU A 430 -9.22 -26.03 -19.53
C GLU A 430 -9.48 -25.95 -18.03
N GLY A 431 -10.70 -25.61 -17.62
CA GLY A 431 -11.09 -25.56 -16.22
C GLY A 431 -10.94 -26.92 -15.52
N VAL A 432 -11.34 -28.00 -16.18
CA VAL A 432 -11.15 -29.37 -15.67
C VAL A 432 -9.67 -29.73 -15.57
N MET A 433 -8.86 -29.38 -16.59
CA MET A 433 -7.41 -29.61 -16.59
C MET A 433 -6.75 -28.90 -15.40
N VAL A 434 -7.05 -27.62 -15.20
CA VAL A 434 -6.54 -26.83 -14.07
C VAL A 434 -6.93 -27.45 -12.73
N VAL A 435 -8.20 -27.84 -12.56
CA VAL A 435 -8.67 -28.48 -11.31
C VAL A 435 -7.96 -29.81 -11.06
N ASN A 436 -7.81 -30.65 -12.09
CA ASN A 436 -7.13 -31.94 -11.96
C ASN A 436 -5.64 -31.78 -11.63
N LEU A 437 -4.98 -30.79 -12.22
CA LEU A 437 -3.59 -30.47 -11.86
C LEU A 437 -3.48 -30.06 -10.39
N VAL A 438 -4.36 -29.19 -9.89
CA VAL A 438 -4.37 -28.80 -8.48
C VAL A 438 -4.60 -29.98 -7.55
N ARG A 439 -5.54 -30.87 -7.89
CA ARG A 439 -5.79 -32.10 -7.10
C ARG A 439 -4.54 -32.97 -7.02
N LYS A 440 -3.89 -33.22 -8.16
CA LYS A 440 -2.64 -34.01 -8.19
C LYS A 440 -1.51 -33.37 -7.39
N ILE A 441 -1.35 -32.05 -7.46
CA ILE A 441 -0.38 -31.32 -6.62
C ILE A 441 -0.70 -31.55 -5.13
N ARG A 442 -1.98 -31.48 -4.74
CA ARG A 442 -2.43 -31.64 -3.35
C ARG A 442 -2.39 -33.09 -2.85
N GLU A 443 -2.62 -34.06 -3.74
CA GLU A 443 -2.55 -35.50 -3.46
C GLU A 443 -1.10 -35.99 -3.40
N SER A 444 -0.18 -35.31 -4.10
CA SER A 444 1.24 -35.66 -4.03
C SER A 444 1.84 -35.34 -2.66
N ASN A 445 2.71 -36.23 -2.20
CA ASN A 445 3.49 -36.09 -0.96
C ASN A 445 4.68 -35.10 -1.09
N LEU A 446 4.74 -34.33 -2.18
CA LEU A 446 5.88 -33.47 -2.52
C LEU A 446 5.81 -32.07 -1.92
N PHE A 447 4.62 -31.63 -1.49
CA PHE A 447 4.39 -30.25 -1.04
C PHE A 447 3.95 -30.22 0.41
N GLU A 448 4.48 -29.25 1.16
CA GLU A 448 4.00 -28.97 2.50
C GLU A 448 2.54 -28.49 2.47
N SER A 449 1.79 -28.77 3.54
CA SER A 449 0.40 -28.31 3.71
C SER A 449 0.27 -26.78 3.72
N THR A 450 1.36 -26.07 4.02
CA THR A 450 1.50 -24.60 3.99
C THR A 450 1.65 -24.03 2.59
N THR A 451 1.97 -24.86 1.58
CA THR A 451 2.22 -24.42 0.19
C THR A 451 0.98 -23.77 -0.40
N THR A 452 1.09 -22.50 -0.73
CA THR A 452 -0.06 -21.71 -1.20
C THR A 452 -0.25 -21.83 -2.72
N ILE A 453 -1.49 -22.09 -3.16
CA ILE A 453 -1.86 -22.19 -4.58
C ILE A 453 -2.90 -21.12 -4.90
N GLY A 454 -2.69 -20.40 -6.00
CA GLY A 454 -3.68 -19.49 -6.57
C GLY A 454 -3.98 -19.81 -8.03
N ILE A 455 -5.24 -19.59 -8.43
CA ILE A 455 -5.67 -19.69 -9.82
C ILE A 455 -6.19 -18.34 -10.27
N ILE A 456 -5.60 -17.84 -11.35
CA ILE A 456 -5.96 -16.56 -11.95
C ILE A 456 -6.62 -16.84 -13.30
N THR A 457 -7.72 -16.15 -13.58
CA THR A 457 -8.36 -16.19 -14.90
C THR A 457 -8.98 -14.84 -15.23
N PRO A 458 -8.95 -14.37 -16.49
CA PRO A 458 -9.51 -13.07 -16.85
C PRO A 458 -11.05 -13.05 -16.84
N TYR A 459 -11.72 -14.21 -16.85
CA TYR A 459 -13.17 -14.31 -17.03
C TYR A 459 -13.89 -14.83 -15.78
N ASN A 460 -14.91 -14.08 -15.33
CA ASN A 460 -15.68 -14.44 -14.13
C ASN A 460 -16.37 -15.80 -14.24
N ARG A 461 -16.90 -16.16 -15.42
CA ARG A 461 -17.53 -17.47 -15.63
C ARG A 461 -16.54 -18.64 -15.51
N GLN A 462 -15.31 -18.47 -15.99
CA GLN A 462 -14.24 -19.45 -15.78
C GLN A 462 -13.88 -19.58 -14.31
N LYS A 463 -13.76 -18.46 -13.60
CA LYS A 463 -13.51 -18.43 -12.15
C LYS A 463 -14.59 -19.22 -11.40
N ASP A 464 -15.86 -19.01 -11.73
CA ASP A 464 -16.99 -19.68 -11.06
C ASP A 464 -17.03 -21.19 -11.37
N LEU A 465 -16.75 -21.57 -12.63
CA LEU A 465 -16.59 -22.97 -13.03
C LEU A 465 -15.49 -23.68 -12.22
N ILE A 466 -14.30 -23.08 -12.15
CA ILE A 466 -13.15 -23.64 -11.44
C ILE A 466 -13.45 -23.75 -9.94
N LYS A 467 -14.03 -22.71 -9.33
CA LYS A 467 -14.46 -22.74 -7.91
C LYS A 467 -15.45 -23.87 -7.64
N LYS A 468 -16.47 -24.01 -8.48
CA LYS A 468 -17.49 -25.06 -8.36
C LYS A 468 -16.86 -26.45 -8.43
N LYS A 469 -15.90 -26.66 -9.33
CA LYS A 469 -15.22 -27.96 -9.52
C LYS A 469 -14.21 -28.28 -8.43
N LEU A 470 -13.46 -27.31 -7.92
CA LEU A 470 -12.51 -27.52 -6.81
C LEU A 470 -13.23 -27.93 -5.52
N GLY A 471 -14.39 -27.34 -5.25
CA GLY A 471 -15.07 -27.49 -3.96
C GLY A 471 -14.35 -26.77 -2.82
N SER A 472 -14.95 -26.77 -1.63
CA SER A 472 -14.44 -26.00 -0.47
C SER A 472 -13.20 -26.59 0.21
N LYS A 473 -12.85 -27.85 -0.09
CA LYS A 473 -11.83 -28.61 0.68
C LYS A 473 -10.37 -28.30 0.32
N GLN A 474 -10.09 -27.65 -0.81
CA GLN A 474 -8.74 -27.58 -1.37
C GLN A 474 -7.90 -26.36 -0.96
N ASN A 475 -8.44 -25.45 -0.13
CA ASN A 475 -7.81 -24.20 0.30
C ASN A 475 -6.99 -23.52 -0.82
N VAL A 476 -7.63 -23.37 -1.98
CA VAL A 476 -7.06 -22.73 -3.18
C VAL A 476 -7.86 -21.48 -3.46
N GLU A 477 -7.15 -20.37 -3.63
CA GLU A 477 -7.78 -19.12 -4.01
C GLU A 477 -7.97 -19.07 -5.53
N VAL A 478 -9.15 -18.63 -5.96
CA VAL A 478 -9.49 -18.47 -7.38
C VAL A 478 -10.05 -17.07 -7.58
N GLY A 479 -9.44 -16.29 -8.46
CA GLY A 479 -9.77 -14.88 -8.64
C GLY A 479 -9.50 -14.37 -10.05
N SER A 480 -9.97 -13.15 -10.31
CA SER A 480 -9.59 -12.39 -11.50
C SER A 480 -8.20 -11.77 -11.31
N VAL A 481 -7.57 -11.37 -12.42
CA VAL A 481 -6.29 -10.64 -12.40
C VAL A 481 -6.35 -9.43 -11.47
N ASP A 482 -7.38 -8.59 -11.64
CA ASP A 482 -7.58 -7.37 -10.86
C ASP A 482 -7.71 -7.66 -9.35
N SER A 483 -8.41 -8.75 -8.97
CA SER A 483 -8.56 -9.16 -7.56
C SER A 483 -7.27 -9.70 -6.91
N TYR A 484 -6.29 -10.10 -7.74
CA TYR A 484 -5.00 -10.65 -7.31
C TYR A 484 -3.90 -9.58 -7.18
N GLN A 485 -4.21 -8.31 -7.47
CA GLN A 485 -3.27 -7.23 -7.26
C GLN A 485 -2.87 -7.15 -5.77
N GLY A 486 -1.57 -6.95 -5.53
CA GLY A 486 -0.98 -7.00 -4.17
C GLY A 486 -0.87 -8.39 -3.54
N ARG A 487 -1.51 -9.43 -4.10
CA ARG A 487 -1.42 -10.82 -3.59
C ARG A 487 -0.24 -11.58 -4.23
N GLU A 488 0.21 -12.65 -3.58
CA GLU A 488 1.23 -13.56 -4.09
C GLU A 488 0.99 -14.98 -3.57
N ARG A 489 1.38 -16.00 -4.33
CA ARG A 489 1.26 -17.42 -3.94
C ARG A 489 2.53 -18.16 -4.36
N ASP A 490 2.81 -19.28 -3.70
CA ASP A 490 3.98 -20.10 -4.07
C ASP A 490 3.78 -20.69 -5.47
N ILE A 491 2.58 -21.17 -5.78
CA ILE A 491 2.18 -21.66 -7.10
C ILE A 491 1.05 -20.79 -7.64
N ILE A 492 1.18 -20.32 -8.89
CA ILE A 492 0.10 -19.68 -9.65
C ILE A 492 -0.17 -20.46 -10.92
N ILE A 493 -1.45 -20.75 -11.15
CA ILE A 493 -1.94 -21.28 -12.42
C ILE A 493 -2.75 -20.19 -13.12
N PHE A 494 -2.33 -19.78 -14.31
CA PHE A 494 -3.03 -18.78 -15.12
C PHE A 494 -3.83 -19.46 -16.23
N SER A 495 -5.16 -19.43 -16.11
CA SER A 495 -6.12 -20.00 -17.08
C SER A 495 -6.54 -18.92 -18.08
N CYS A 496 -6.07 -19.06 -19.33
CA CYS A 496 -6.22 -18.05 -20.39
C CYS A 496 -7.60 -18.09 -21.07
N VAL A 497 -8.25 -19.26 -21.15
CA VAL A 497 -9.61 -19.48 -21.68
C VAL A 497 -9.79 -19.25 -23.19
N ARG A 498 -9.36 -18.10 -23.70
CA ARG A 498 -9.75 -17.63 -25.05
C ARG A 498 -9.27 -18.56 -26.13
N THR A 499 -10.15 -18.79 -27.09
CA THR A 499 -9.85 -19.49 -28.34
C THR A 499 -10.11 -18.63 -29.58
N GLU A 500 -10.74 -17.46 -29.40
CA GLU A 500 -10.97 -16.45 -30.44
C GLU A 500 -10.76 -15.04 -29.89
N GLY A 501 -9.91 -14.26 -30.56
CA GLY A 501 -9.54 -12.91 -30.15
C GLY A 501 -8.79 -12.83 -28.81
N VAL A 502 -8.20 -11.67 -28.54
CA VAL A 502 -7.42 -11.44 -27.30
C VAL A 502 -8.33 -10.90 -26.17
N GLY A 503 -9.34 -10.09 -26.53
CA GLY A 503 -10.32 -9.53 -25.61
C GLY A 503 -9.67 -8.87 -24.39
N PHE A 504 -10.14 -9.21 -23.19
CA PHE A 504 -9.63 -8.72 -21.90
C PHE A 504 -8.12 -9.01 -21.66
N MET A 505 -7.50 -9.94 -22.41
CA MET A 505 -6.07 -10.24 -22.33
C MET A 505 -5.18 -9.34 -23.18
N SER A 506 -5.75 -8.34 -23.87
CA SER A 506 -4.98 -7.31 -24.61
C SER A 506 -4.34 -6.27 -23.69
N GLY A 507 -4.81 -6.17 -22.43
CA GLY A 507 -4.22 -5.27 -21.45
C GLY A 507 -2.86 -5.79 -20.98
N VAL A 508 -1.77 -5.17 -21.45
CA VAL A 508 -0.40 -5.54 -21.14
C VAL A 508 -0.11 -5.46 -19.63
N GLU A 509 -0.73 -4.53 -18.93
CA GLU A 509 -0.61 -4.33 -17.48
C GLU A 509 -1.25 -5.49 -16.69
N ARG A 510 -2.36 -6.03 -17.20
CA ARG A 510 -3.01 -7.22 -16.61
C ARG A 510 -2.12 -8.45 -16.76
N LEU A 511 -1.50 -8.61 -17.93
CA LEU A 511 -0.55 -9.69 -18.15
C LEU A 511 0.63 -9.57 -17.17
N ASN A 512 1.20 -8.38 -17.02
CA ASN A 512 2.27 -8.13 -16.05
C ASN A 512 1.84 -8.49 -14.62
N VAL A 513 0.64 -8.10 -14.18
CA VAL A 513 0.11 -8.50 -12.87
C VAL A 513 0.01 -10.03 -12.77
N ALA A 514 -0.64 -10.69 -13.72
CA ALA A 514 -0.88 -12.14 -13.70
C ALA A 514 0.42 -12.95 -13.63
N LEU A 515 1.43 -12.60 -14.44
CA LEU A 515 2.72 -13.30 -14.49
C LEU A 515 3.57 -13.10 -13.23
N THR A 516 3.32 -12.04 -12.45
CA THR A 516 4.19 -11.62 -11.34
C THR A 516 3.60 -11.93 -9.95
N ARG A 517 2.60 -12.82 -9.90
CA ARG A 517 1.97 -13.29 -8.64
C ARG A 517 2.65 -14.54 -8.05
N ALA A 518 3.37 -15.31 -8.87
CA ALA A 518 4.01 -16.56 -8.46
C ALA A 518 5.34 -16.32 -7.73
N ARG A 519 5.60 -17.04 -6.65
CA ARG A 519 6.91 -17.03 -5.98
C ARG A 519 7.81 -18.15 -6.50
N GLN A 520 7.29 -19.37 -6.60
CA GLN A 520 8.07 -20.56 -6.93
C GLN A 520 7.75 -21.14 -8.31
N SER A 521 6.46 -21.27 -8.66
CA SER A 521 6.05 -21.86 -9.94
C SER A 521 4.88 -21.11 -10.57
N LEU A 522 5.05 -20.74 -11.85
CA LEU A 522 4.04 -20.17 -12.71
C LEU A 522 3.70 -21.14 -13.84
N ILE A 523 2.43 -21.53 -13.92
CA ILE A 523 1.91 -22.45 -14.93
C ILE A 523 0.86 -21.71 -15.75
N ILE A 524 1.14 -21.45 -17.02
CA ILE A 524 0.19 -20.82 -17.95
C ILE A 524 -0.53 -21.92 -18.72
N VAL A 525 -1.86 -21.92 -18.71
CA VAL A 525 -2.67 -22.93 -19.41
C VAL A 525 -3.58 -22.23 -20.42
N GLY A 526 -3.60 -22.70 -21.65
CA GLY A 526 -4.53 -22.17 -22.64
C GLY A 526 -4.42 -22.80 -24.03
N ASN A 527 -5.31 -22.34 -24.91
CA ASN A 527 -5.21 -22.53 -26.35
C ASN A 527 -4.61 -21.27 -26.96
N PHE A 528 -3.38 -21.37 -27.47
CA PHE A 528 -2.62 -20.21 -27.90
C PHE A 528 -2.81 -19.82 -29.36
N LYS A 529 -3.56 -20.59 -30.17
CA LYS A 529 -3.72 -20.34 -31.62
C LYS A 529 -4.21 -18.92 -31.93
N SER A 530 -5.09 -18.37 -31.10
CA SER A 530 -5.58 -16.99 -31.25
C SER A 530 -4.76 -15.96 -30.48
N LEU A 531 -4.10 -16.37 -29.40
CA LEU A 531 -3.25 -15.48 -28.59
C LEU A 531 -1.93 -15.14 -29.28
N GLU A 532 -1.36 -16.06 -30.07
CA GLU A 532 -0.16 -15.81 -30.87
C GLU A 532 -0.31 -14.70 -31.91
N LYS A 533 -1.55 -14.27 -32.21
CA LYS A 533 -1.81 -13.12 -33.09
C LYS A 533 -1.52 -11.78 -32.41
N ASP A 534 -1.50 -11.74 -31.08
CA ASP A 534 -1.14 -10.56 -30.30
C ASP A 534 0.37 -10.48 -30.13
N THR A 535 0.96 -9.30 -30.35
CA THR A 535 2.42 -9.11 -30.31
C THR A 535 3.03 -9.40 -28.94
N THR A 536 2.31 -9.09 -27.86
CA THR A 536 2.75 -9.33 -26.48
C THR A 536 2.77 -10.82 -26.18
N TRP A 537 1.68 -11.51 -26.49
CA TRP A 537 1.56 -12.95 -26.29
C TRP A 537 2.50 -13.75 -27.20
N ALA A 538 2.66 -13.35 -28.46
CA ALA A 538 3.65 -13.97 -29.36
C ALA A 538 5.06 -13.91 -28.77
N SER A 539 5.46 -12.75 -28.22
CA SER A 539 6.74 -12.58 -27.54
C SER A 539 6.89 -13.51 -26.33
N LEU A 540 5.86 -13.58 -25.47
CA LEU A 540 5.85 -14.48 -24.30
C LEU A 540 5.97 -15.96 -24.70
N LEU A 541 5.21 -16.38 -25.71
CA LEU A 541 5.19 -17.77 -26.16
C LEU A 541 6.48 -18.16 -26.90
N ASN A 542 7.05 -17.26 -27.69
CA ASN A 542 8.35 -17.49 -28.32
C ASN A 542 9.45 -17.63 -27.28
N ASN A 543 9.46 -16.78 -26.23
CA ASN A 543 10.39 -16.93 -25.10
C ASN A 543 10.24 -18.30 -24.41
N ALA A 544 9.00 -18.77 -24.19
CA ALA A 544 8.74 -20.08 -23.60
C ALA A 544 9.22 -21.23 -24.49
N LYS A 545 9.06 -21.13 -25.81
CA LYS A 545 9.54 -22.12 -26.80
C LYS A 545 11.07 -22.16 -26.84
N GLU A 546 11.73 -21.01 -26.91
CA GLU A 546 13.21 -20.88 -26.88
C GLU A 546 13.81 -21.51 -25.62
N ARG A 547 13.14 -21.33 -24.48
CA ARG A 547 13.55 -21.88 -23.18
C ARG A 547 13.11 -23.34 -22.97
N ARG A 548 12.46 -23.96 -23.96
CA ARG A 548 11.97 -25.36 -23.93
C ARG A 548 11.02 -25.66 -22.76
N VAL A 549 10.22 -24.67 -22.36
CA VAL A 549 9.21 -24.77 -21.29
C VAL A 549 7.77 -24.70 -21.80
N HIS A 550 7.59 -24.65 -23.12
CA HIS A 550 6.29 -24.79 -23.78
C HIS A 550 5.99 -26.27 -24.06
N ARG A 551 4.90 -26.80 -23.48
CA ARG A 551 4.48 -28.20 -23.56
C ARG A 551 3.11 -28.31 -24.18
N TYR A 552 2.90 -29.34 -25.00
CA TYR A 552 1.59 -29.65 -25.56
C TYR A 552 0.93 -30.74 -24.73
N VAL A 553 -0.33 -30.55 -24.34
CA VAL A 553 -1.07 -31.51 -23.50
C VAL A 553 -2.35 -31.95 -24.20
N SER A 554 -2.43 -33.25 -24.50
CA SER A 554 -3.60 -33.88 -25.13
C SER A 554 -4.60 -34.45 -24.11
N SER A 555 -4.13 -34.83 -22.90
CA SER A 555 -4.91 -35.46 -21.83
C SER A 555 -4.62 -34.87 -20.45
N SER A 556 -5.65 -34.78 -19.59
CA SER A 556 -5.48 -34.32 -18.20
C SER A 556 -4.75 -35.31 -17.28
N GLN A 557 -4.54 -36.55 -17.73
CA GLN A 557 -3.92 -37.61 -16.92
C GLN A 557 -2.40 -37.47 -16.76
N GLU A 558 -1.72 -36.66 -17.57
CA GLU A 558 -0.25 -36.48 -17.53
C GLU A 558 0.18 -35.06 -17.10
N LEU A 559 -0.76 -34.22 -16.66
CA LEU A 559 -0.47 -32.80 -16.36
C LEU A 559 0.62 -32.59 -15.30
N LEU A 560 0.75 -33.48 -14.31
CA LEU A 560 1.75 -33.32 -13.25
C LEU A 560 3.17 -33.62 -13.75
N SER A 561 3.34 -34.66 -14.58
CA SER A 561 4.66 -35.01 -15.14
C SER A 561 5.20 -33.92 -16.08
N GLU A 562 4.31 -33.17 -16.73
CA GLU A 562 4.70 -32.03 -17.59
C GLU A 562 5.21 -30.81 -16.82
N VAL A 563 4.87 -30.68 -15.53
CA VAL A 563 5.22 -29.51 -14.72
C VAL A 563 6.19 -29.79 -13.60
N ILE A 564 6.43 -31.06 -13.26
CA ILE A 564 7.42 -31.44 -12.25
C ILE A 564 8.83 -31.35 -12.80
N LYS A 565 9.80 -31.05 -11.93
CA LYS A 565 11.21 -31.17 -12.28
C LYS A 565 11.59 -32.66 -12.41
N PRO A 566 12.43 -33.06 -13.38
CA PRO A 566 12.79 -34.45 -13.61
C PRO A 566 13.32 -35.19 -12.37
N GLU A 567 14.15 -34.52 -11.55
CA GLU A 567 14.74 -35.10 -10.35
C GLU A 567 13.73 -35.39 -9.22
N TRP A 568 12.49 -34.94 -9.36
CA TRP A 568 11.38 -35.21 -8.44
C TRP A 568 10.35 -36.18 -9.00
N ALA A 569 10.45 -36.57 -10.28
CA ALA A 569 9.46 -37.42 -10.95
C ALA A 569 9.31 -38.79 -10.25
N ASP A 570 10.43 -39.41 -9.86
CA ASP A 570 10.45 -40.72 -9.18
C ASP A 570 9.90 -40.68 -7.74
N ARG A 571 9.64 -39.49 -7.20
CA ARG A 571 9.12 -39.30 -5.84
C ARG A 571 7.61 -39.13 -5.79
N ILE A 572 6.95 -39.02 -6.95
CA ILE A 572 5.49 -39.02 -7.04
C ILE A 572 5.02 -40.44 -6.69
N ARG A 573 4.36 -40.61 -5.54
CA ARG A 573 3.67 -41.85 -5.15
C ARG A 573 2.17 -41.68 -5.28
#